data_AF-A0A423JCY5-F1
#
_entry.id   AF-A0A423JCY5-F1
#
_cell.length_a   1.000
_cell.length_b   1.000
_cell.length_c   1.000
_cell.angle_alpha   90.00
_cell.angle_beta   90.00
_cell.angle_gamma   90.00
#
_symmetry.space_group_name_H-M   'P 1'
#
loop_
_entity.id
_entity.type
_entity.pdbx_description
1 polymer ?
#
loop_
_entity_poly.entity_id
_entity_poly.type
_entity_poly.pdbx_seq_one_letter_code
_entity_poly.pdbx_strand_id
1 'polypeptide(L)'
;MNRNDPELQPTPPVTPSVTTADHDASVVGLLRQLTREVPALFTKELALAKVELQASLTTLKAGIAGVAGGAIVLLAGFIIVLMAVVYALSLVMAPWLAALIVGVVVMVIGFVMLQAGKKQFEPSHFKPDRTLDALNKDQEALRRKVS
;
A
#
# COMPACT_ATOMS: atom_id res chain seq x y z
N MET A 1 -67.60 43.34 61.06
CA MET A 1 -66.21 43.51 60.59
C MET A 1 -65.60 42.12 60.55
N ASN A 2 -65.10 41.55 59.46
CA ASN A 2 -64.36 42.12 58.33
C ASN A 2 -64.54 41.20 57.10
N ARG A 3 -64.88 41.77 55.93
CA ARG A 3 -64.83 41.08 54.63
C ARG A 3 -63.38 41.11 54.16
N ASN A 4 -62.82 39.97 53.79
CA ASN A 4 -61.58 39.91 53.01
C ASN A 4 -61.90 39.15 51.71
N ASP A 5 -61.88 39.90 50.62
CA ASP A 5 -62.17 39.48 49.26
C ASP A 5 -61.10 38.52 48.70
N PRO A 6 -61.41 37.67 47.71
CA PRO A 6 -60.42 36.87 47.01
C PRO A 6 -59.58 37.76 46.08
N GLU A 7 -58.27 37.87 46.33
CA GLU A 7 -57.35 38.60 45.46
C GLU A 7 -57.29 37.95 44.07
N LEU A 8 -57.66 38.74 43.06
CA LEU A 8 -57.47 38.46 41.64
C LEU A 8 -55.96 38.43 41.34
N GLN A 9 -55.40 37.23 41.14
CA GLN A 9 -54.03 37.10 40.60
C GLN A 9 -54.05 37.47 39.10
N PRO A 10 -53.26 38.46 38.66
CA PRO A 10 -53.08 38.72 37.24
C PRO A 10 -52.23 37.60 36.63
N THR A 11 -52.76 36.96 35.58
CA THR A 11 -52.00 36.02 34.77
C THR A 11 -50.82 36.73 34.10
N PRO A 12 -49.60 36.18 34.16
CA PRO A 12 -48.47 36.76 33.45
C PRO A 12 -48.66 36.64 31.93
N PRO A 13 -48.14 37.60 31.13
CA PRO A 13 -48.21 37.53 29.69
C PRO A 13 -47.34 36.38 29.17
N VAL A 14 -47.93 35.49 28.39
CA VAL A 14 -47.17 34.51 27.61
C VAL A 14 -46.56 35.27 26.43
N THR A 15 -45.34 35.77 26.57
CA THR A 15 -44.52 36.17 25.43
C THR A 15 -43.83 34.93 24.86
N PRO A 16 -44.14 34.47 23.64
CA PRO A 16 -43.28 33.54 22.93
C PRO A 16 -42.05 34.32 22.48
N SER A 17 -40.99 34.32 23.30
CA SER A 17 -39.67 34.72 22.87
C SER A 17 -39.14 33.66 21.90
N VAL A 18 -39.47 33.80 20.62
CA VAL A 18 -38.81 33.08 19.53
C VAL A 18 -37.39 33.65 19.43
N THR A 19 -36.49 33.08 20.22
CA THR A 19 -35.05 33.34 20.15
C THR A 19 -34.52 32.71 18.86
N THR A 20 -34.43 33.50 17.79
CA THR A 20 -33.75 33.15 16.54
C THR A 20 -32.22 33.04 16.67
N ALA A 21 -31.66 33.25 17.87
CA ALA A 21 -30.22 33.13 18.14
C ALA A 21 -29.72 31.69 18.42
N ASP A 22 -30.62 30.70 18.54
CA ASP A 22 -30.25 29.30 18.84
C ASP A 22 -29.85 28.49 17.58
N HIS A 23 -30.27 28.95 16.39
CA HIS A 23 -29.96 28.27 15.13
C HIS A 23 -28.51 28.51 14.67
N ASP A 24 -27.95 29.69 14.88
CA ASP A 24 -26.54 29.96 14.50
C ASP A 24 -25.55 29.24 15.44
N ALA A 25 -25.89 29.14 16.73
CA ALA A 25 -25.07 28.41 17.71
C ALA A 25 -25.08 26.89 17.48
N SER A 26 -26.20 26.33 17.03
CA SER A 26 -26.33 24.88 16.76
C SER A 26 -25.60 24.43 15.49
N VAL A 27 -25.59 25.23 14.40
CA VAL A 27 -24.82 24.90 13.18
C VAL A 27 -23.31 24.96 13.44
N VAL A 28 -22.85 25.98 14.17
CA VAL A 28 -21.45 26.10 14.59
C VAL A 28 -21.08 25.00 15.60
N GLY A 29 -22.01 24.59 16.47
CA GLY A 29 -21.84 23.49 17.43
C GLY A 29 -21.72 22.12 16.77
N LEU A 30 -22.56 21.82 15.76
CA LEU A 30 -22.52 20.57 15.00
C LEU A 30 -21.26 20.45 14.14
N LEU A 31 -20.83 21.55 13.50
CA LEU A 31 -19.56 21.60 12.76
C LEU A 31 -18.37 21.32 13.68
N ARG A 32 -18.40 21.84 14.92
CA ARG A 32 -17.37 21.61 15.95
C ARG A 32 -17.34 20.15 16.42
N GLN A 33 -18.49 19.48 16.46
CA GLN A 33 -18.60 18.07 16.84
C GLN A 33 -18.13 17.14 15.71
N LEU A 34 -18.47 17.44 14.45
CA LEU A 34 -17.93 16.78 13.25
C LEU A 34 -16.40 16.90 13.15
N THR A 35 -15.82 18.08 13.41
CA THR A 35 -14.36 18.26 13.45
C THR A 35 -13.66 17.49 14.56
N ARG A 36 -14.39 17.02 15.58
CA ARG A 36 -13.86 16.21 16.69
C ARG A 36 -13.96 14.71 16.45
N GLU A 37 -14.96 14.24 15.68
CA GLU A 37 -15.21 12.81 15.45
C GLU A 37 -14.52 12.26 14.18
N VAL A 38 -14.39 13.07 13.12
CA VAL A 38 -13.68 12.68 11.88
C VAL A 38 -12.19 12.33 12.11
N PRO A 39 -11.40 13.09 12.91
CA PRO A 39 -10.00 12.75 13.16
C PRO A 39 -9.80 11.39 13.83
N ALA A 40 -10.77 10.97 14.66
CA ALA A 40 -10.70 9.70 15.36
C ALA A 40 -10.89 8.49 14.43
N LEU A 41 -11.65 8.63 13.34
CA LEU A 41 -11.82 7.58 12.33
C LEU A 41 -10.60 7.50 11.40
N PHE A 42 -10.09 8.64 10.94
CA PHE A 42 -8.87 8.69 10.12
C PHE A 42 -7.64 8.12 10.87
N THR A 43 -7.50 8.43 12.16
CA THR A 43 -6.40 7.89 12.97
C THR A 43 -6.49 6.37 13.11
N LYS A 44 -7.70 5.82 13.21
CA LYS A 44 -7.93 4.37 13.29
C LYS A 44 -7.66 3.66 11.97
N GLU A 45 -8.10 4.23 10.84
CA GLU A 45 -7.79 3.67 9.52
C GLU A 45 -6.31 3.74 9.19
N LEU A 46 -5.63 4.85 9.53
CA LEU A 46 -4.16 4.94 9.41
C LEU A 46 -3.46 3.92 10.31
N ALA A 47 -3.93 3.72 11.54
CA ALA A 47 -3.36 2.72 12.45
C ALA A 47 -3.53 1.31 11.87
N LEU A 48 -4.69 1.00 11.30
CA LEU A 48 -4.96 -0.30 10.68
C LEU A 48 -4.12 -0.51 9.41
N ALA A 49 -4.09 0.49 8.52
CA ALA A 49 -3.25 0.47 7.31
C ALA A 49 -1.77 0.31 7.65
N LYS A 50 -1.30 0.93 8.74
CA LYS A 50 0.08 0.75 9.24
C LYS A 50 0.34 -0.67 9.70
N VAL A 51 -0.60 -1.29 10.42
CA VAL A 51 -0.49 -2.69 10.87
C VAL A 51 -0.44 -3.64 9.68
N GLU A 52 -1.32 -3.44 8.70
CA GLU A 52 -1.36 -4.27 7.48
C GLU A 52 -0.10 -4.10 6.61
N LEU A 53 0.41 -2.87 6.49
CA LEU A 53 1.68 -2.60 5.84
C LEU A 53 2.85 -3.29 6.59
N GLN A 54 2.90 -3.21 7.91
CA GLN A 54 3.92 -3.89 8.71
C GLN A 54 3.85 -5.41 8.58
N ALA A 55 2.64 -5.98 8.55
CA ALA A 55 2.44 -7.41 8.31
C ALA A 55 2.93 -7.80 6.90
N SER A 56 2.56 -7.02 5.88
CA SER A 56 3.00 -7.21 4.49
C SER A 56 4.52 -7.17 4.36
N LEU A 57 5.17 -6.20 5.02
CA LEU A 57 6.63 -6.08 5.04
C LEU A 57 7.29 -7.26 5.77
N THR A 58 6.69 -7.78 6.85
CA THR A 58 7.24 -8.90 7.60
C THR A 58 7.13 -10.20 6.81
N THR A 59 6.00 -10.44 6.16
CA THR A 59 5.80 -11.59 5.25
C THR A 59 6.75 -11.50 4.06
N LEU A 60 6.94 -10.32 3.49
CA LEU A 60 7.90 -10.10 2.40
C LEU A 60 9.33 -10.37 2.86
N LYS A 61 9.73 -9.90 4.05
CA LYS A 61 11.05 -10.19 4.64
C LYS A 61 11.27 -11.69 4.85
N ALA A 62 10.29 -12.40 5.40
CA ALA A 62 10.36 -13.84 5.59
C ALA A 62 10.45 -14.58 4.24
N GLY A 63 9.68 -14.14 3.24
CA GLY A 63 9.73 -14.66 1.89
C GLY A 63 11.10 -14.46 1.22
N ILE A 64 11.67 -13.25 1.33
CA ILE A 64 13.02 -12.95 0.82
C ILE A 64 14.07 -13.81 1.53
N ALA A 65 13.98 -13.99 2.85
CA ALA A 65 14.92 -14.81 3.60
C ALA A 65 14.87 -16.29 3.15
N GLY A 66 13.67 -16.84 2.95
CA GLY A 66 13.50 -18.20 2.43
C GLY A 66 14.04 -18.37 1.01
N VAL A 67 13.75 -17.43 0.11
CA VAL A 67 14.25 -17.44 -1.27
C VAL A 67 15.77 -17.30 -1.30
N ALA A 68 16.34 -16.40 -0.50
CA ALA A 68 17.79 -16.21 -0.41
C ALA A 68 18.49 -17.46 0.14
N GLY A 69 17.96 -18.07 1.21
CA GLY A 69 18.48 -19.31 1.76
C GLY A 69 18.44 -20.46 0.75
N GLY A 70 17.31 -20.64 0.06
CA GLY A 70 17.16 -21.64 -1.00
C GLY A 70 18.12 -21.41 -2.17
N ALA A 71 18.29 -20.15 -2.58
CA ALA A 71 19.23 -19.78 -3.65
C ALA A 71 20.69 -20.12 -3.28
N ILE A 72 21.10 -19.91 -2.02
CA ILE A 72 22.45 -20.27 -1.54
C ILE A 72 22.65 -21.80 -1.62
N VAL A 73 21.68 -22.59 -1.14
CA VAL A 73 21.76 -24.05 -1.18
C VAL A 73 21.79 -24.57 -2.61
N LEU A 74 20.93 -24.04 -3.49
CA LEU A 74 20.93 -24.39 -4.91
C LEU A 74 22.24 -24.01 -5.60
N LEU A 75 22.82 -22.84 -5.29
CA LEU A 75 24.12 -22.43 -5.82
C LEU A 75 25.23 -23.39 -5.37
N ALA A 76 25.25 -23.76 -4.09
CA ALA A 76 26.22 -24.73 -3.58
C ALA A 76 26.09 -26.09 -4.31
N GLY A 77 24.86 -26.62 -4.44
CA GLY A 77 24.61 -27.85 -5.17
C GLY A 77 25.00 -27.75 -6.66
N PHE A 78 24.69 -26.63 -7.30
CA PHE A 78 25.06 -26.37 -8.69
C PHE A 78 26.58 -26.40 -8.90
N ILE A 79 27.37 -25.79 -8.00
CA ILE A 79 28.84 -25.84 -8.05
C ILE A 79 29.33 -27.30 -7.96
N ILE A 80 28.76 -28.10 -7.06
CA ILE A 80 29.12 -29.53 -6.93
C ILE A 80 28.80 -30.31 -8.21
N VAL A 81 27.65 -30.06 -8.83
CA VAL A 81 27.29 -30.68 -10.11
C VAL A 81 28.24 -30.27 -11.22
N LEU A 82 28.60 -28.98 -11.32
CA LEU A 82 29.59 -28.53 -12.30
C LEU A 82 30.96 -29.20 -12.10
N MET A 83 31.41 -29.33 -10.85
CA MET A 83 32.63 -30.08 -10.53
C MET A 83 32.53 -31.54 -10.98
N ALA A 84 31.38 -32.19 -10.75
CA ALA A 84 31.16 -33.56 -11.21
C ALA A 84 31.24 -33.68 -12.74
N VAL A 85 30.69 -32.71 -13.48
CA VAL A 85 30.80 -32.66 -14.96
C VAL A 85 32.26 -32.47 -15.39
N VAL A 86 33.01 -31.58 -14.74
CA VAL A 86 34.44 -31.39 -15.02
C VAL A 86 35.21 -32.69 -14.77
N TYR A 87 34.97 -33.37 -13.65
CA TYR A 87 35.61 -34.65 -13.36
C TYR A 87 35.24 -35.73 -14.37
N ALA A 88 33.95 -35.84 -14.74
CA ALA A 88 33.51 -36.80 -15.75
C ALA A 88 34.18 -36.56 -17.11
N LEU A 89 34.27 -35.29 -17.54
CA LEU A 89 34.92 -34.93 -18.80
C LEU A 89 36.44 -35.11 -18.74
N SER A 90 37.05 -34.97 -17.56
CA SER A 90 38.48 -35.21 -17.35
C SER A 90 38.90 -36.68 -17.56
N LEU A 91 37.95 -37.62 -17.61
CA LEU A 91 38.23 -39.02 -17.94
C LEU A 91 38.65 -39.21 -19.40
N VAL A 92 38.32 -38.26 -20.29
CA VAL A 92 38.60 -38.33 -21.73
C VAL A 92 39.50 -37.21 -22.24
N MET A 93 39.82 -36.20 -21.42
CA MET A 93 40.71 -35.10 -21.77
C MET A 93 41.43 -34.51 -20.56
N ALA A 94 42.40 -33.62 -20.78
CA ALA A 94 43.13 -32.97 -19.68
C ALA A 94 42.19 -32.19 -18.74
N PRO A 95 42.36 -32.27 -17.40
CA PRO A 95 41.46 -31.63 -16.43
C PRO A 95 41.29 -30.12 -16.63
N TRP A 96 42.36 -29.42 -17.01
CA TRP A 96 42.32 -27.98 -17.27
C TRP A 96 41.44 -27.63 -18.48
N LEU A 97 41.43 -28.48 -19.51
CA LEU A 97 40.63 -28.28 -20.72
C LEU A 97 39.16 -28.58 -20.43
N ALA A 98 38.87 -29.64 -19.67
CA ALA A 98 37.53 -29.96 -19.20
C ALA A 98 36.91 -28.79 -18.41
N ALA A 99 37.66 -28.24 -17.44
CA ALA A 99 37.24 -27.09 -16.66
C ALA A 99 36.97 -25.85 -17.54
N LEU A 100 37.81 -25.61 -18.54
CA LEU A 100 37.65 -24.48 -19.47
C LEU A 100 36.38 -24.62 -20.31
N ILE A 101 36.13 -25.80 -20.88
CA ILE A 101 34.93 -26.07 -21.70
C ILE A 101 33.66 -25.88 -20.87
N VAL A 102 33.58 -26.50 -19.69
CA VAL A 102 32.41 -26.36 -18.80
C VAL A 102 32.22 -24.90 -18.39
N GLY A 103 33.30 -24.20 -18.03
CA GLY A 103 33.27 -22.79 -17.67
C GLY A 103 32.72 -21.89 -18.78
N VAL A 104 33.16 -22.10 -20.03
CA VAL A 104 32.66 -21.34 -21.18
C VAL A 104 31.17 -21.61 -21.43
N VAL A 105 30.74 -22.87 -21.38
CA VAL A 105 29.32 -23.23 -21.56
C VAL A 105 28.44 -22.55 -20.50
N VAL A 106 28.85 -22.62 -19.23
CA VAL A 106 28.11 -21.99 -18.12
C VAL A 106 28.11 -20.46 -18.27
N MET A 107 29.21 -19.85 -18.71
CA MET A 107 29.29 -18.41 -18.95
C MET A 107 28.34 -17.95 -20.06
N VAL A 108 28.23 -18.72 -21.16
CA VAL A 108 27.28 -18.42 -22.25
C VAL A 108 25.84 -18.50 -21.73
N ILE A 109 25.50 -19.56 -20.99
CA ILE A 109 24.16 -19.70 -20.38
C ILE A 109 23.87 -18.51 -19.46
N GLY A 110 24.80 -18.17 -18.56
CA GLY A 110 24.67 -17.04 -17.65
C GLY A 110 24.50 -15.70 -18.37
N PHE A 111 25.24 -15.48 -19.45
CA PHE A 111 25.11 -14.30 -20.30
C PHE A 111 23.72 -14.19 -20.93
N VAL A 112 23.18 -15.29 -21.46
CA VAL A 112 21.81 -15.33 -22.03
C VAL A 112 20.77 -15.06 -20.96
N MET A 113 20.89 -15.67 -19.77
CA MET A 113 19.99 -15.42 -18.64
C MET A 113 20.03 -13.96 -18.19
N LEU A 114 21.21 -13.36 -18.10
CA LEU A 114 21.36 -11.94 -17.75
C LEU A 114 20.66 -11.04 -18.76
N GLN A 115 20.82 -11.31 -20.05
CA GLN A 115 20.15 -10.55 -21.11
C GLN A 115 18.62 -10.73 -21.07
N ALA A 116 18.12 -11.92 -20.76
CA ALA A 116 16.69 -12.18 -20.58
C ALA A 116 16.13 -11.44 -19.35
N GLY A 117 16.86 -11.45 -18.23
CA GLY A 117 16.46 -10.77 -17.00
C GLY A 117 16.39 -9.25 -17.18
N LYS A 118 17.35 -8.64 -17.89
CA LYS A 118 17.36 -7.20 -18.14
C LYS A 118 16.09 -6.69 -18.85
N LYS A 119 15.52 -7.49 -19.75
CA LYS A 119 14.25 -7.14 -20.45
C LYS A 119 13.07 -7.02 -19.49
N GLN A 120 13.03 -7.83 -18.44
CA GLN A 120 11.95 -7.81 -17.45
C GLN A 120 12.01 -6.60 -16.51
N PHE A 121 13.15 -5.92 -16.45
CA PHE A 121 13.33 -4.68 -15.68
C PHE A 121 13.22 -3.42 -16.54
N GLU A 122 12.81 -3.54 -17.81
CA GLU A 122 12.58 -2.36 -18.64
C GLU A 122 11.46 -1.50 -18.01
N PRO A 123 11.69 -0.19 -17.79
CA PRO A 123 10.71 0.71 -17.18
C PRO A 123 9.36 0.76 -17.90
N SER A 124 9.31 0.35 -19.18
CA SER A 124 8.10 0.19 -19.97
C SER A 124 7.11 -0.79 -19.35
N HIS A 125 7.58 -1.84 -18.67
CA HIS A 125 6.73 -2.84 -17.99
C HIS A 125 6.24 -2.39 -16.60
N PHE A 126 6.80 -1.30 -16.05
CA PHE A 126 6.39 -0.72 -14.78
C PHE A 126 5.46 0.50 -14.94
N LYS A 127 5.08 0.86 -16.17
CA LYS A 127 4.02 1.86 -16.36
C LYS A 127 2.67 1.18 -16.09
N PRO A 128 1.91 1.61 -15.07
CA PRO A 128 0.57 1.08 -14.87
C PRO A 128 -0.33 1.71 -15.93
N ASP A 129 -0.41 1.07 -17.10
CA ASP A 129 -1.19 1.55 -18.24
C ASP A 129 -2.64 1.86 -17.83
N ARG A 130 -3.20 1.02 -16.95
CA ARG A 130 -4.56 1.22 -16.42
C ARG A 130 -4.71 2.42 -15.50
N THR A 131 -3.69 2.75 -14.71
CA THR A 131 -3.75 3.91 -13.80
C THR A 131 -3.59 5.20 -14.59
N LEU A 132 -2.79 5.21 -15.64
CA LEU A 132 -2.67 6.35 -16.55
C LEU A 132 -3.96 6.55 -17.35
N ASP A 133 -4.59 5.49 -17.85
CA ASP A 133 -5.88 5.58 -18.56
C ASP A 133 -7.01 6.08 -17.66
N ALA A 134 -7.07 5.63 -16.40
CA ALA A 134 -8.05 6.12 -15.44
C ALA A 134 -7.87 7.62 -15.13
N LEU A 135 -6.63 8.07 -14.94
CA LEU A 135 -6.31 9.49 -14.71
C LEU A 135 -6.61 10.37 -15.93
N ASN A 136 -6.33 9.88 -17.15
CA ASN A 136 -6.65 10.59 -18.39
C ASN A 136 -8.17 10.74 -18.57
N LYS A 137 -8.93 9.68 -18.28
CA LYS A 137 -10.39 9.68 -18.40
C LYS A 137 -11.05 10.64 -17.41
N ASP A 138 -10.52 10.73 -16.19
CA ASP A 138 -10.97 11.71 -15.20
C ASP A 138 -10.64 13.15 -15.62
N GLN A 139 -9.48 13.38 -16.24
CA GLN A 139 -9.10 14.70 -16.76
C GLN A 139 -10.03 15.15 -17.91
N GLU A 140 -10.39 14.24 -18.80
CA GLU A 140 -11.36 14.49 -19.87
C GLU A 140 -12.76 14.78 -19.34
N ALA A 141 -13.21 14.02 -18.33
CA ALA A 141 -14.51 14.25 -17.68
C ALA A 141 -14.58 15.61 -16.98
N LEU A 142 -13.47 16.05 -16.38
CA LEU A 142 -13.36 17.39 -15.78
C LEU A 142 -13.39 18.47 -16.86
N ARG A 143 -12.60 18.36 -17.93
CA ARG A 143 -12.60 19.33 -19.05
C ARG A 143 -13.98 19.52 -19.67
N ARG A 144 -14.76 18.44 -19.80
CA ARG A 144 -16.13 18.47 -20.35
C ARG A 144 -17.15 19.18 -19.45
N LYS A 145 -16.84 19.36 -18.17
CA LYS A 145 -17.70 20.05 -17.19
C LYS A 145 -17.43 21.54 -17.06
N VAL A 146 -16.31 22.03 -17.61
CA VAL A 146 -15.90 23.44 -17.54
C VAL A 146 -16.00 24.18 -18.89
N SER A 147 -16.39 23.47 -19.95
CA SER A 147 -16.75 24.02 -21.26
C SER A 147 -18.25 23.86 -21.50
#